data_AF-A0A3A5RA97-F1
#
_entry.id   AF-A0A3A5RA97-F1
#
_cell.length_a   1.000
_cell.length_b   1.000
_cell.length_c   1.000
_cell.angle_alpha   90.00
_cell.angle_beta   90.00
_cell.angle_gamma   90.00
#
_symmetry.space_group_name_H-M   'P 1'
#
loop_
_entity.id
_entity.type
_entity.pdbx_description
1 polymer ?
#
loop_
_entity_poly.entity_id
_entity_poly.type
_entity_poly.pdbx_seq_one_letter_code
_entity_poly.pdbx_strand_id
1 'polypeptide(L)'
;MEGEYILSGVPANAKITVSYIGYRTLYLKASDKGLSKIILAEDSEMLEEVVVTALGIKRSEKALGYSVQKVTSETLQKVAGVDVSTSLTGKVAGLLVKNSTDFAAAPTLAIRGENPLIVIDGVPYANMTMRDIVADDIESVSVLKGATASALYGNRGASGAVMITTKSGAENKEPISISLASNTMFSAGFLAIPEKQSMYGRGTNNKYDKDAGNSWGAALDGTIREQWDPYLQAYREYEYTAVGKDNFNNSPLNFS
;
A
#
# COMPACT_ATOMS: atom_id res chain seq x y z
N MET A 1 17.64 28.70 24.61
CA MET A 1 16.56 28.87 25.62
C MET A 1 17.19 28.68 27.00
N GLU A 2 16.95 29.60 27.91
CA GLU A 2 17.27 29.40 29.33
C GLU A 2 15.98 28.94 30.02
N GLY A 3 16.06 27.84 30.76
CA GLY A 3 14.93 27.28 31.51
C GLY A 3 15.45 26.60 32.76
N GLU A 4 14.84 26.91 33.89
CA GLU A 4 15.13 26.24 35.17
C GLU A 4 14.25 25.00 35.30
N TYR A 5 14.80 23.91 35.82
CA TYR A 5 14.07 22.67 36.08
C TYR A 5 14.49 22.07 37.42
N ILE A 6 13.56 21.36 38.06
CA ILE A 6 13.79 20.62 39.30
C ILE A 6 13.24 19.21 39.11
N LEU A 7 14.09 18.20 39.29
CA LEU A 7 13.69 16.79 39.26
C LEU A 7 13.70 16.24 40.68
N SER A 8 12.52 16.05 41.27
CA SER A 8 12.36 15.58 42.64
C SER A 8 12.18 14.05 42.68
N GLY A 9 12.79 13.38 43.67
CA GLY A 9 12.56 11.95 43.92
C GLY A 9 13.23 10.99 42.93
N VAL A 10 14.25 11.44 42.18
CA VAL A 10 14.94 10.60 41.20
C VAL A 10 16.02 9.73 41.87
N PRO A 11 16.00 8.40 41.71
CA PRO A 11 17.04 7.51 42.23
C PRO A 11 18.42 7.87 41.64
N ALA A 12 19.49 7.77 42.45
CA ALA A 12 20.85 8.18 42.04
C ALA A 12 21.38 7.48 40.76
N ASN A 13 20.88 6.29 40.45
CA ASN A 13 21.25 5.51 39.26
C ASN A 13 20.30 5.69 38.07
N ALA A 14 19.28 6.54 38.17
CA ALA A 14 18.34 6.75 37.08
C ALA A 14 19.03 7.40 35.87
N LYS A 15 18.65 6.97 34.67
CA LYS A 15 19.07 7.56 33.39
C LYS A 15 18.10 8.68 33.06
N ILE A 16 18.63 9.88 32.85
CA ILE A 16 17.89 11.07 32.45
C ILE A 16 18.17 11.32 30.97
N THR A 17 17.11 11.43 30.18
CA THR A 17 17.17 11.67 28.75
C THR A 17 16.62 13.07 28.46
N VAL A 18 17.39 13.89 27.73
CA VAL A 18 16.97 15.23 27.31
C VAL A 18 17.05 15.32 25.79
N SER A 19 15.91 15.62 25.17
CA SER A 19 15.75 15.71 23.72
C SER A 19 15.04 17.00 23.34
N TYR A 20 15.48 17.63 22.26
CA TYR A 20 14.80 18.78 21.65
C TYR A 20 14.98 18.73 20.13
N ILE A 21 14.00 19.23 19.38
CA ILE A 21 14.01 19.18 17.92
C ILE A 21 15.20 20.00 17.38
N GLY A 22 16.00 19.38 16.51
CA GLY A 22 17.21 20.00 15.93
C GLY A 22 18.48 19.86 16.77
N TYR A 23 18.45 19.09 17.86
CA TYR A 23 19.57 18.89 18.76
C TYR A 23 19.75 17.40 19.11
N ARG A 24 21.00 17.00 19.35
CA ARG A 24 21.32 15.61 19.74
C ARG A 24 20.76 15.29 21.11
N THR A 25 20.17 14.11 21.23
CA THR A 25 19.65 13.62 22.53
C THR A 25 20.81 13.35 23.48
N LEU A 26 20.77 13.96 24.66
CA LEU A 26 21.77 13.79 25.71
C LEU A 26 21.27 12.82 26.78
N TYR A 27 22.12 11.85 27.13
CA TYR A 27 21.87 10.89 28.19
C TYR A 27 22.80 11.15 29.37
N LEU A 28 22.24 11.45 30.53
CA LEU A 28 22.97 11.69 31.78
C LEU A 28 22.50 10.73 32.86
N LYS A 29 23.34 10.47 33.87
CA LYS A 29 22.89 9.82 35.10
C LYS A 29 22.35 10.87 36.07
N ALA A 30 21.41 10.51 36.92
CA ALA A 30 20.88 11.40 37.96
C ALA A 30 21.96 11.95 38.92
N SER A 31 23.08 11.25 39.07
CA SER A 31 24.24 11.69 39.83
C SER A 31 25.24 12.58 39.06
N ASP A 32 24.98 12.88 37.79
CA ASP A 32 25.93 13.56 36.91
C ASP A 32 25.95 15.07 37.19
N LYS A 33 27.16 15.65 37.29
CA LYS A 33 27.34 17.09 37.53
C LYS A 33 26.83 17.94 36.36
N GLY A 34 26.73 17.35 35.16
CA GLY A 34 26.16 17.98 33.97
C GLY A 34 24.67 18.33 34.05
N LEU A 35 23.95 17.84 35.07
CA LEU A 35 22.54 18.19 35.31
C LEU A 35 22.32 19.58 35.89
N SER A 36 23.39 20.30 36.26
CA SER A 36 23.27 21.70 36.69
C SER A 36 23.17 22.69 35.52
N LYS A 37 23.68 22.30 34.34
CA LYS A 37 23.62 23.08 33.11
C LYS A 37 23.69 22.17 31.90
N ILE A 38 22.54 21.97 31.25
CA ILE A 38 22.44 21.15 30.04
C ILE A 38 22.58 22.05 28.82
N ILE A 39 23.62 21.80 28.03
CA ILE A 39 23.83 22.41 26.71
C ILE A 39 23.72 21.28 25.69
N LEU A 40 22.66 21.30 24.89
CA LEU A 40 22.49 20.35 23.80
C LEU A 40 23.34 20.80 22.61
N ALA A 41 24.03 19.85 21.99
CA ALA A 41 24.72 20.10 20.72
C ALA A 41 23.71 20.10 19.59
N GLU A 42 23.79 21.08 18.69
CA GLU A 42 22.97 21.11 17.47
C GLU A 42 23.22 19.83 16.67
N ASP A 43 22.13 19.22 16.21
CA ASP A 43 22.21 18.08 15.32
C ASP A 43 22.24 18.60 13.89
N SER A 44 23.45 18.94 13.41
CA SER A 44 23.65 19.46 12.05
C SER A 44 23.43 18.38 10.98
N GLU A 45 23.13 17.14 11.36
CA GLU A 45 22.52 16.16 10.47
C GLU A 45 21.05 16.54 10.27
N MET A 46 20.83 17.61 9.49
CA MET A 46 19.61 17.69 8.69
C MET A 46 19.50 16.34 7.97
N LEU A 47 18.34 15.69 8.08
CA LEU A 47 18.01 14.43 7.42
C LEU A 47 18.24 14.56 5.91
N GLU A 48 19.48 14.41 5.45
CA GLU A 48 19.77 14.22 4.05
C GLU A 48 19.14 12.88 3.69
N GLU A 49 18.27 12.90 2.68
CA GLU A 49 17.66 11.69 2.18
C GLU A 49 18.77 10.82 1.60
N VAL A 50 19.20 9.84 2.39
CA VAL A 50 20.26 8.93 2.00
C VAL A 50 19.67 7.85 1.12
N VAL A 51 20.12 7.76 -0.13
CA VAL A 51 19.76 6.65 -1.01
C VAL A 51 20.82 5.56 -0.85
N VAL A 52 20.37 4.33 -0.60
CA VAL A 52 21.26 3.18 -0.57
C VAL A 52 21.60 2.83 -2.02
N THR A 53 22.87 2.93 -2.37
CA THR A 53 23.33 2.52 -3.70
C THR A 53 23.46 0.99 -3.75
N ALA A 54 23.45 0.44 -4.97
CA ALA A 54 23.57 -0.98 -5.29
C ALA A 54 24.69 -1.79 -4.59
N LEU A 55 25.63 -1.13 -3.90
CA LEU A 55 26.77 -1.73 -3.21
C LEU A 55 26.69 -1.62 -1.67
N GLY A 56 25.53 -1.26 -1.12
CA GLY A 56 25.35 -1.07 0.33
C GLY A 56 25.97 0.22 0.89
N ILE A 57 26.58 1.05 0.03
CA ILE A 57 27.13 2.36 0.43
C ILE A 57 26.01 3.41 0.34
N LYS A 58 25.71 4.01 1.48
CA LYS A 58 24.83 5.16 1.64
C LYS A 58 25.44 6.39 0.94
N ARG A 59 24.77 6.95 -0.07
CA ARG A 59 25.16 8.22 -0.71
C ARG A 59 24.01 9.22 -0.67
N SER A 60 24.35 10.50 -0.50
CA SER A 60 23.37 11.60 -0.58
C SER A 60 22.71 11.57 -1.96
N GLU A 61 21.37 11.64 -2.00
CA GLU A 61 20.59 11.65 -3.25
C GLU A 61 21.08 12.72 -4.23
N LYS A 62 21.57 13.85 -3.72
CA LYS A 62 22.16 14.97 -4.48
C LYS A 62 23.46 14.61 -5.21
N ALA A 63 24.17 13.56 -4.77
CA ALA A 63 25.43 13.13 -5.39
C ALA A 63 25.21 12.21 -6.60
N LEU A 64 23.98 11.76 -6.83
CA LEU A 64 23.64 10.91 -7.97
C LEU A 64 23.29 11.81 -9.16
N GLY A 65 24.04 11.69 -10.26
CA GLY A 65 23.76 12.41 -11.51
C GLY A 65 22.52 11.92 -12.26
N TYR A 66 21.61 11.21 -11.59
CA TYR A 66 20.44 10.57 -12.19
C TYR A 66 19.23 10.57 -11.25
N SER A 67 18.02 10.60 -11.84
CA SER A 67 16.76 10.57 -11.10
C SER A 67 16.53 9.20 -10.46
N VAL A 68 16.79 9.11 -9.16
CA VAL A 68 16.25 8.06 -8.29
C VAL A 68 14.98 8.62 -7.65
N GLN A 69 14.02 7.75 -7.39
CA GLN A 69 12.91 8.08 -6.50
C GLN A 69 12.90 7.08 -5.37
N LYS A 70 12.97 7.59 -4.16
CA LYS A 70 12.99 6.81 -2.92
C LYS A 70 11.60 6.85 -2.27
N VAL A 71 11.18 5.71 -1.76
CA VAL A 71 9.96 5.53 -0.97
C VAL A 71 10.37 4.92 0.37
N THR A 72 10.02 5.58 1.47
CA THR A 72 10.41 5.17 2.83
C THR A 72 9.41 4.19 3.43
N SER A 73 9.87 3.40 4.40
CA SER A 73 9.04 2.45 5.16
C SER A 73 7.75 3.05 5.71
N GLU A 74 7.77 4.28 6.23
CA GLU A 74 6.58 4.95 6.77
C GLU A 74 5.46 5.08 5.73
N THR A 75 5.82 5.36 4.48
CA THR A 75 4.84 5.48 3.39
C THR A 75 4.32 4.12 2.90
N LEU A 76 5.14 3.07 3.02
CA LEU A 76 4.76 1.70 2.67
C LEU A 76 3.81 1.09 3.71
N GLN A 77 4.05 1.38 4.99
CA GLN A 77 3.32 0.82 6.13
C GLN A 77 2.00 1.55 6.44
N LYS A 78 1.81 2.78 5.93
CA LYS A 78 0.54 3.53 6.08
C LYS A 78 -0.67 2.81 5.47
N VAL A 79 -0.44 2.00 4.45
CA VAL A 79 -1.47 1.15 3.86
C VAL A 79 -1.13 -0.28 4.24
N ALA A 80 -1.84 -0.83 5.22
CA ALA A 80 -1.80 -2.26 5.54
C ALA A 80 -2.51 -3.05 4.43
N GLY A 81 -1.94 -3.03 3.23
CA GLY A 81 -2.34 -3.89 2.12
C GLY A 81 -1.74 -5.28 2.28
N VAL A 82 -2.32 -6.26 1.59
CA VAL A 82 -1.78 -7.63 1.50
C VAL A 82 -0.41 -7.65 0.81
N ASP A 83 -0.14 -6.64 -0.03
CA ASP A 83 1.02 -6.57 -0.92
C ASP A 83 1.70 -5.19 -0.88
N VAL A 84 3.01 -5.17 -0.57
CA VAL A 84 3.82 -3.93 -0.51
C VAL A 84 3.83 -3.17 -1.83
N SER A 85 3.81 -3.90 -2.95
CA SER A 85 3.85 -3.30 -4.29
C SER A 85 2.68 -2.35 -4.53
N THR A 86 1.52 -2.61 -3.93
CA THR A 86 0.32 -1.76 -4.09
C THR A 86 0.52 -0.38 -3.47
N SER A 87 1.29 -0.29 -2.38
CA SER A 87 1.62 0.99 -1.74
C SER A 87 2.50 1.89 -2.62
N LEU A 88 3.15 1.33 -3.64
CA LEU A 88 3.95 2.09 -4.61
C LEU A 88 3.12 2.72 -5.74
N THR A 89 1.84 2.37 -5.86
CA THR A 89 0.95 2.92 -6.89
C THR A 89 0.88 4.45 -6.78
N GLY A 90 1.33 5.14 -7.83
CA GLY A 90 1.33 6.61 -7.89
C GLY A 90 2.37 7.30 -7.00
N LYS A 91 3.24 6.56 -6.30
CA LYS A 91 4.33 7.14 -5.49
C LYS A 91 5.61 7.36 -6.30
N VAL A 92 5.80 6.59 -7.37
CA VAL A 92 6.98 6.68 -8.23
C VAL A 92 6.56 7.00 -9.68
N ALA A 93 7.11 8.07 -10.23
CA ALA A 93 6.87 8.48 -11.61
C ALA A 93 7.50 7.49 -12.60
N GLY A 94 6.67 6.95 -13.50
CA GLY A 94 7.09 5.99 -14.52
C GLY A 94 7.15 4.53 -14.03
N LEU A 95 6.81 4.28 -12.76
CA LEU A 95 6.50 2.95 -12.24
C LEU A 95 5.00 2.70 -12.38
N LEU A 96 4.64 1.65 -13.11
CA LEU A 96 3.28 1.14 -13.20
C LEU A 96 3.16 -0.08 -12.30
N VAL A 97 2.24 -0.01 -11.34
CA VAL A 97 1.83 -1.15 -10.51
C VAL A 97 0.55 -1.70 -11.11
N LYS A 98 0.61 -2.91 -11.67
CA LYS A 98 -0.56 -3.61 -12.22
C LYS A 98 -1.13 -4.51 -11.14
N ASN A 99 -2.12 -3.97 -10.42
CA ASN A 99 -2.88 -4.74 -9.43
C ASN A 99 -3.78 -5.75 -10.16
N SER A 100 -3.81 -6.98 -9.66
CA SER A 100 -4.74 -7.99 -10.14
C SER A 100 -6.15 -7.69 -9.64
N THR A 101 -7.16 -8.16 -10.38
CA THR A 101 -8.56 -8.19 -9.92
C THR A 101 -8.82 -9.33 -8.93
N ASP A 102 -7.89 -10.27 -8.81
CA ASP A 102 -7.92 -11.34 -7.81
C ASP A 102 -7.20 -10.88 -6.53
N PHE A 103 -7.89 -11.06 -5.39
CA PHE A 103 -7.41 -10.70 -4.05
C PHE A 103 -6.11 -11.41 -3.67
N ALA A 104 -5.88 -12.62 -4.16
CA ALA A 104 -4.70 -13.43 -3.82
C ALA A 104 -3.57 -13.37 -4.86
N ALA A 105 -3.73 -12.59 -5.93
CA ALA A 105 -2.75 -12.52 -7.00
C ALA A 105 -1.76 -11.38 -6.78
N ALA A 106 -0.47 -11.71 -6.85
CA ALA A 106 0.59 -10.74 -6.67
C ALA A 106 0.53 -9.66 -7.78
N PRO A 107 0.61 -8.37 -7.43
CA PRO A 107 0.70 -7.29 -8.41
C PRO A 107 2.01 -7.37 -9.18
N THR A 108 1.97 -7.02 -10.47
CA THR A 108 3.17 -6.96 -11.32
C THR A 108 3.67 -5.52 -11.44
N LEU A 109 4.99 -5.34 -11.35
CA LEU A 109 5.64 -4.04 -11.52
C LEU A 109 6.14 -3.90 -12.95
N ALA A 110 5.96 -2.71 -13.53
CA ALA A 110 6.53 -2.36 -14.82
C ALA A 110 7.14 -0.95 -14.76
N ILE A 111 8.39 -0.81 -15.19
CA ILE A 111 9.02 0.50 -15.40
C ILE A 111 8.98 0.77 -16.91
N ARG A 112 8.25 1.81 -17.32
CA ARG A 112 8.08 2.16 -18.75
C ARG A 112 7.56 1.01 -19.62
N GLY A 113 6.75 0.12 -19.06
CA GLY A 113 6.13 -1.00 -19.78
C GLY A 113 6.87 -2.33 -19.68
N GLU A 114 8.09 -2.36 -19.13
CA GLU A 114 8.92 -3.56 -19.01
C GLU A 114 9.08 -4.01 -17.55
N ASN A 115 9.30 -5.32 -17.35
CA ASN A 115 9.49 -5.89 -16.02
C ASN A 115 10.87 -5.49 -15.46
N PRO A 116 10.94 -4.79 -14.31
CA PRO A 116 12.21 -4.36 -13.74
C PRO A 116 12.89 -5.51 -12.98
N LEU A 117 14.21 -5.39 -12.82
CA LEU A 117 14.97 -6.28 -11.94
C LEU A 117 14.69 -5.94 -10.47
N ILE A 118 14.36 -6.94 -9.66
CA ILE A 118 14.28 -6.77 -8.21
C ILE A 118 15.67 -6.96 -7.61
N VAL A 119 16.08 -6.02 -6.77
CA VAL A 119 17.35 -6.08 -6.05
C VAL A 119 17.06 -5.91 -4.57
N ILE A 120 17.55 -6.83 -3.74
CA ILE A 120 17.41 -6.76 -2.28
C ILE A 120 18.81 -6.67 -1.71
N ASP A 121 19.10 -5.60 -0.95
CA ASP A 121 20.40 -5.35 -0.31
C ASP A 121 21.59 -5.48 -1.26
N GLY A 122 21.41 -5.04 -2.51
CA GLY A 122 22.42 -5.08 -3.57
C GLY A 122 22.46 -6.37 -4.39
N VAL A 123 21.75 -7.43 -3.97
CA VAL A 123 21.70 -8.72 -4.67
C VAL A 123 20.52 -8.77 -5.65
N PRO A 124 20.76 -9.07 -6.94
CA PRO A 124 19.69 -9.13 -7.95
C PRO A 124 18.97 -10.48 -7.97
N TYR A 125 17.64 -10.45 -7.90
CA TYR A 125 16.76 -11.61 -7.94
C TYR A 125 15.92 -11.62 -9.22
N ALA A 126 15.90 -12.75 -9.93
CA ALA A 126 15.12 -12.91 -11.16
C ALA A 126 13.70 -13.42 -10.91
N ASN A 127 13.51 -14.22 -9.86
CA ASN A 127 12.28 -14.95 -9.59
C ASN A 127 11.60 -14.55 -8.27
N MET A 128 12.10 -13.50 -7.59
CA MET A 128 11.43 -12.95 -6.41
C MET A 128 10.55 -11.78 -6.82
N THR A 129 9.39 -11.71 -6.20
CA THR A 129 8.45 -10.60 -6.29
C THR A 129 8.49 -9.78 -5.01
N MET A 130 7.93 -8.58 -5.04
CA MET A 130 7.79 -7.77 -3.83
C MET A 130 6.89 -8.40 -2.76
N ARG A 131 6.06 -9.38 -3.12
CA ARG A 131 5.21 -10.11 -2.16
C ARG A 131 6.00 -11.07 -1.28
N ASP A 132 7.16 -11.52 -1.76
CA ASP A 132 8.03 -12.44 -1.02
C ASP A 132 8.82 -11.74 0.09
N ILE A 133 8.64 -10.41 0.23
CA ILE A 133 9.34 -9.55 1.19
C ILE A 133 8.32 -8.99 2.16
N VAL A 134 8.55 -9.20 3.45
CA VAL A 134 7.69 -8.67 4.50
C VAL A 134 7.83 -7.14 4.53
N ALA A 135 6.71 -6.42 4.50
CA ALA A 135 6.67 -4.96 4.52
C ALA A 135 7.44 -4.35 5.70
N ASP A 136 7.41 -5.03 6.85
CA ASP A 136 8.06 -4.61 8.07
C ASP A 136 9.57 -4.71 8.04
N ASP A 137 10.12 -5.54 7.16
CA ASP A 137 11.56 -5.68 6.98
C ASP A 137 12.11 -4.64 6.02
N ILE A 138 11.28 -3.87 5.32
CA ILE A 138 11.72 -2.88 4.33
C ILE A 138 12.05 -1.56 5.03
N GLU A 139 13.28 -1.08 4.88
CA GLU A 139 13.70 0.27 5.28
C GLU A 139 13.33 1.29 4.20
N SER A 140 13.66 0.98 2.94
CA SER A 140 13.31 1.83 1.81
C SER A 140 13.28 1.08 0.48
N VAL A 141 12.53 1.62 -0.46
CA VAL A 141 12.47 1.18 -1.86
C VAL A 141 12.97 2.31 -2.74
N SER A 142 13.96 2.04 -3.59
CA SER A 142 14.52 2.99 -4.54
C SER A 142 14.34 2.47 -5.96
N VAL A 143 13.74 3.28 -6.83
CA VAL A 143 13.49 2.89 -8.22
C VAL A 143 14.52 3.52 -9.14
N LEU A 144 15.26 2.67 -9.85
CA LEU A 144 16.25 3.03 -10.85
C LEU A 144 15.69 2.89 -12.26
N LYS A 145 15.76 3.97 -13.04
CA LYS A 145 15.30 3.99 -14.43
C LYS A 145 16.38 3.41 -15.35
N GLY A 146 15.97 2.64 -16.36
CA GLY A 146 16.80 1.81 -17.27
C GLY A 146 18.30 2.11 -17.37
N ALA A 147 18.69 3.32 -17.82
CA ALA A 147 20.10 3.67 -18.01
C ALA A 147 20.97 3.55 -16.74
N THR A 148 20.39 3.84 -15.58
CA THR A 148 21.08 3.84 -14.27
C THR A 148 21.21 2.44 -13.69
N ALA A 149 20.16 1.63 -13.85
CA ALA A 149 20.16 0.23 -13.46
C ALA A 149 21.07 -0.62 -14.35
N SER A 150 21.10 -0.33 -15.66
CA SER A 150 21.98 -1.02 -16.62
C SER A 150 23.45 -0.81 -16.32
N ALA A 151 23.83 0.38 -15.84
CA ALA A 151 25.20 0.69 -15.45
C ALA A 151 25.68 -0.16 -14.24
N LEU A 152 24.75 -0.54 -13.36
CA LEU A 152 25.06 -1.28 -12.13
C LEU A 152 24.89 -2.80 -12.31
N TYR A 153 23.87 -3.24 -13.06
CA TYR A 153 23.46 -4.64 -13.18
C TYR A 153 23.55 -5.20 -14.60
N GLY A 154 24.13 -4.45 -15.55
CA GLY A 154 24.29 -4.86 -16.94
C GLY A 154 22.95 -5.07 -17.64
N ASN A 155 22.89 -6.05 -18.55
CA ASN A 155 21.68 -6.34 -19.33
C ASN A 155 20.45 -6.65 -18.45
N ARG A 156 20.66 -7.18 -17.24
CA ARG A 156 19.56 -7.47 -16.30
C ARG A 156 18.86 -6.21 -15.82
N GLY A 157 19.56 -5.07 -15.81
CA GLY A 157 19.02 -3.75 -15.47
C GLY A 157 18.52 -2.93 -16.66
N ALA A 158 18.47 -3.48 -17.88
CA ALA A 158 18.03 -2.78 -19.10
C ALA A 158 16.64 -2.15 -18.93
N SER A 159 15.72 -2.92 -18.34
CA SER A 159 14.33 -2.53 -18.06
C SER A 159 14.17 -1.66 -16.81
N GLY A 160 15.27 -1.32 -16.11
CA GLY A 160 15.25 -0.67 -14.81
C GLY A 160 15.39 -1.65 -13.65
N ALA A 161 15.51 -1.13 -12.44
CA ALA A 161 15.60 -1.92 -11.24
C ALA A 161 14.80 -1.30 -10.09
N VAL A 162 14.22 -2.15 -9.26
CA VAL A 162 13.60 -1.77 -7.99
C VAL A 162 14.51 -2.30 -6.89
N MET A 163 15.20 -1.38 -6.23
CA MET A 163 16.10 -1.70 -5.14
C MET A 163 15.36 -1.61 -3.82
N ILE A 164 15.54 -2.63 -2.99
CA ILE A 164 14.92 -2.76 -1.69
C ILE A 164 16.07 -2.83 -0.70
N THR A 165 16.02 -1.96 0.29
CA THR A 165 16.93 -2.00 1.44
C THR A 165 16.14 -2.52 2.62
N THR A 166 16.63 -3.58 3.25
CA THR A 166 16.02 -4.11 4.46
C THR A 166 16.50 -3.37 5.71
N LYS A 167 15.67 -3.36 6.75
CA LYS A 167 16.02 -2.77 8.05
C LYS A 167 17.18 -3.58 8.63
N SER A 168 18.35 -2.96 8.67
CA SER A 168 19.48 -3.48 9.45
C SER A 168 19.30 -3.13 10.93
N GLY A 169 19.79 -4.00 11.82
CA GLY A 169 19.80 -3.72 13.25
C GLY A 169 20.56 -2.42 13.52
N ALA A 170 19.86 -1.36 13.92
CA ALA A 170 20.51 -0.15 14.38
C ALA A 170 21.42 -0.52 15.56
N GLU A 171 22.64 0.04 15.61
CA GLU A 171 23.50 0.05 16.81
C GLU A 171 22.88 0.85 17.97
N ASN A 172 21.56 0.86 18.11
CA ASN A 172 20.87 1.43 19.23
C ASN A 172 21.06 0.50 20.42
N LYS A 173 22.00 0.90 21.28
CA LYS A 173 22.36 0.34 22.59
C LYS A 173 21.22 0.44 23.62
N GLU A 174 19.98 0.20 23.21
CA GLU A 174 18.82 0.14 24.10
C GLU A 174 18.33 -1.32 24.21
N PRO A 175 17.92 -1.76 25.42
CA PRO A 175 17.53 -3.14 25.67
C PRO A 175 16.25 -3.48 24.89
N ILE A 176 16.30 -4.59 24.12
CA ILE A 176 15.19 -5.32 23.51
C ILE A 176 13.96 -4.45 23.14
N SER A 177 13.88 -4.03 21.87
CA SER A 177 12.66 -3.45 21.32
C SER A 177 11.78 -4.56 20.72
N ILE A 178 10.49 -4.58 21.09
CA ILE A 178 9.48 -5.47 20.52
C ILE A 178 8.43 -4.59 19.84
N SER A 179 8.18 -4.83 18.56
CA SER A 179 7.12 -4.19 17.80
C SER A 179 6.06 -5.23 17.43
N LEU A 180 4.79 -4.92 17.67
CA LEU A 180 3.65 -5.74 17.30
C LEU A 180 2.69 -4.93 16.44
N ALA A 181 2.42 -5.39 15.23
CA ALA A 181 1.40 -4.85 14.34
C ALA A 181 0.28 -5.87 14.15
N SER A 182 -0.98 -5.43 14.23
CA SER A 182 -2.16 -6.25 13.97
C SER A 182 -3.15 -5.44 13.14
N ASN A 183 -3.54 -5.97 11.97
CA ASN A 183 -4.41 -5.30 11.02
C ASN A 183 -5.68 -6.13 10.79
N THR A 184 -6.82 -5.49 10.60
CA THR A 184 -8.10 -6.13 10.24
C THR A 184 -8.65 -5.45 9.00
N MET A 185 -8.95 -6.25 7.97
CA MET A 185 -9.49 -5.78 6.70
C MET A 185 -10.90 -6.34 6.48
N PHE A 186 -11.82 -5.48 6.05
CA PHE A 186 -13.17 -5.85 5.65
C PHE A 186 -13.35 -5.58 4.15
N SER A 187 -14.00 -6.50 3.44
CA SER A 187 -14.34 -6.33 2.02
C SER A 187 -15.86 -6.25 1.87
N ALA A 188 -16.35 -5.16 1.30
CA ALA A 188 -17.79 -4.89 1.12
C ALA A 188 -18.35 -5.38 -0.23
N GLY A 189 -17.58 -6.19 -0.98
CA GLY A 189 -17.97 -6.69 -2.30
C GLY A 189 -17.48 -5.81 -3.46
N PHE A 190 -18.26 -5.76 -4.54
CA PHE A 190 -17.85 -5.10 -5.78
C PHE A 190 -17.82 -3.57 -5.64
N LEU A 191 -16.72 -2.95 -6.05
CA LEU A 191 -16.54 -1.49 -6.00
C LEU A 191 -17.48 -0.73 -6.96
N ALA A 192 -17.81 -1.37 -8.08
CA ALA A 192 -18.76 -0.87 -9.06
C ALA A 192 -19.50 -2.06 -9.67
N ILE A 193 -20.83 -2.01 -9.62
CA ILE A 193 -21.68 -2.95 -10.33
C ILE A 193 -22.05 -2.25 -11.65
N PRO A 194 -21.79 -2.84 -12.82
CA PRO A 194 -22.17 -2.24 -14.09
C PRO A 194 -23.67 -1.95 -14.12
N GLU A 195 -24.05 -0.79 -14.65
CA GLU A 195 -25.46 -0.46 -14.85
C GLU A 195 -26.09 -1.49 -15.79
N LYS A 196 -27.13 -2.16 -15.29
CA LYS A 196 -27.93 -3.07 -16.10
C LYS A 196 -29.03 -2.28 -16.78
N GLN A 197 -29.26 -2.59 -18.04
CA GLN A 197 -30.40 -2.10 -18.78
C GLN A 197 -31.70 -2.63 -18.16
N SER A 198 -32.75 -1.80 -18.10
CA SER A 198 -34.03 -2.10 -17.45
C SER A 198 -35.26 -1.96 -18.35
N MET A 199 -35.10 -1.72 -19.66
CA MET A 199 -36.19 -1.42 -20.59
C MET A 199 -36.75 -2.66 -21.28
N TYR A 200 -35.93 -3.68 -21.52
CA TYR A 200 -36.23 -4.89 -22.29
C TYR A 200 -35.81 -6.09 -21.47
N GLY A 201 -36.68 -7.09 -21.39
CA GLY A 201 -36.40 -8.34 -20.69
C GLY A 201 -36.04 -9.47 -21.66
N ARG A 202 -36.29 -10.70 -21.26
CA ARG A 202 -35.89 -11.90 -22.01
C ARG A 202 -36.47 -11.99 -23.42
N GLY A 203 -35.60 -12.32 -24.37
CA GLY A 203 -35.93 -12.54 -25.78
C GLY A 203 -35.06 -11.73 -26.75
N THR A 204 -35.52 -11.66 -28.00
CA THR A 204 -34.82 -10.99 -29.11
C THR A 204 -35.85 -10.30 -30.01
N ASN A 205 -35.46 -9.26 -30.76
CA ASN A 205 -36.30 -8.58 -31.75
C ASN A 205 -37.65 -8.09 -31.18
N ASN A 206 -37.64 -7.56 -29.95
CA ASN A 206 -38.83 -7.07 -29.24
C ASN A 206 -39.90 -8.15 -29.00
N LYS A 207 -39.53 -9.43 -29.04
CA LYS A 207 -40.41 -10.56 -28.74
C LYS A 207 -40.04 -11.18 -27.40
N TYR A 208 -41.06 -11.57 -26.65
CA TYR A 208 -40.88 -12.36 -25.45
C TYR A 208 -40.46 -13.78 -25.83
N ASP A 209 -39.49 -14.31 -25.10
CA ASP A 209 -39.15 -15.72 -25.15
C ASP A 209 -38.78 -16.19 -23.74
N LYS A 210 -39.58 -17.11 -23.20
CA LYS A 210 -39.40 -17.63 -21.83
C LYS A 210 -38.11 -18.43 -21.67
N ASP A 211 -37.59 -19.00 -22.76
CA ASP A 211 -36.41 -19.88 -22.79
C ASP A 211 -35.14 -19.11 -23.18
N ALA A 212 -35.25 -17.82 -23.54
CA ALA A 212 -34.10 -16.99 -23.91
C ALA A 212 -33.27 -16.54 -22.71
N GLY A 213 -31.94 -16.67 -22.82
CA GLY A 213 -30.96 -16.16 -21.84
C GLY A 213 -30.54 -14.70 -22.03
N ASN A 214 -30.97 -14.04 -23.11
CA ASN A 214 -30.58 -12.66 -23.47
C ASN A 214 -31.70 -11.66 -23.13
N SER A 215 -31.36 -10.41 -22.83
CA SER A 215 -32.31 -9.35 -22.42
C SER A 215 -32.55 -8.28 -23.49
N TRP A 216 -32.94 -8.72 -24.71
CA TRP A 216 -33.27 -7.86 -25.86
C TRP A 216 -34.65 -8.18 -26.46
N GLY A 217 -35.54 -8.71 -25.61
CA GLY A 217 -36.89 -9.11 -25.96
C GLY A 217 -37.86 -7.96 -25.85
N ALA A 218 -39.12 -8.29 -25.57
CA ALA A 218 -40.16 -7.30 -25.37
C ALA A 218 -39.83 -6.33 -24.23
N ALA A 219 -40.38 -5.11 -24.33
CA ALA A 219 -40.29 -4.11 -23.28
C ALA A 219 -40.85 -4.63 -21.95
N LEU A 220 -40.20 -4.25 -20.85
CA LEU A 220 -40.66 -4.50 -19.48
C LEU A 220 -41.77 -3.48 -19.16
N ASP A 221 -42.97 -3.81 -19.59
CA ASP A 221 -44.15 -2.95 -19.65
C ASP A 221 -45.19 -3.25 -18.56
N GLY A 222 -44.90 -4.19 -17.65
CA GLY A 222 -45.82 -4.61 -16.59
C GLY A 222 -46.92 -5.58 -17.05
N THR A 223 -46.90 -6.02 -18.31
CA THR A 223 -47.86 -7.04 -18.78
C THR A 223 -47.66 -8.36 -18.04
N ILE A 224 -48.76 -9.09 -17.78
CA ILE A 224 -48.66 -10.41 -17.12
C ILE A 224 -48.06 -11.40 -18.11
N ARG A 225 -46.97 -12.05 -17.69
CA ARG A 225 -46.27 -13.07 -18.49
C ARG A 225 -45.81 -14.22 -17.60
N GLU A 226 -45.81 -15.43 -18.15
CA GLU A 226 -45.23 -16.61 -17.51
C GLU A 226 -43.71 -16.44 -17.40
N GLN A 227 -43.20 -16.29 -16.18
CA GLN A 227 -41.80 -16.02 -15.89
C GLN A 227 -41.28 -16.97 -14.80
N TRP A 228 -39.96 -17.18 -14.76
CA TRP A 228 -39.31 -18.00 -13.75
C TRP A 228 -39.23 -17.25 -12.41
N ASP A 229 -39.84 -17.81 -11.36
CA ASP A 229 -39.71 -17.32 -9.99
C ASP A 229 -38.50 -17.99 -9.29
N PRO A 230 -37.46 -17.25 -8.90
CA PRO A 230 -36.29 -17.82 -8.23
C PRO A 230 -36.56 -18.27 -6.78
N TYR A 231 -37.59 -17.76 -6.11
CA TYR A 231 -37.96 -18.14 -4.74
C TYR A 231 -38.75 -19.44 -4.69
N LEU A 232 -39.74 -19.57 -5.59
CA LEU A 232 -40.58 -20.77 -5.68
C LEU A 232 -39.98 -21.85 -6.59
N GLN A 233 -38.91 -21.52 -7.33
CA GLN A 233 -38.26 -22.40 -8.30
C GLN A 233 -39.25 -23.00 -9.31
N ALA A 234 -40.20 -22.18 -9.76
CA ALA A 234 -41.25 -22.58 -10.67
C ALA A 234 -41.62 -21.44 -11.63
N TYR A 235 -42.18 -21.79 -12.79
CA TYR A 235 -42.78 -20.80 -13.69
C TYR A 235 -44.15 -20.39 -13.15
N ARG A 236 -44.39 -19.08 -13.10
CA ARG A 236 -45.70 -18.52 -12.75
C ARG A 236 -45.97 -17.25 -13.56
N GLU A 237 -47.24 -16.92 -13.71
CA GLU A 237 -47.65 -15.68 -14.35
C GLU A 237 -47.57 -14.52 -13.35
N TYR A 238 -46.77 -13.50 -13.67
CA TYR A 238 -46.69 -12.26 -12.90
C TYR A 238 -46.24 -11.10 -13.81
N GLU A 239 -46.31 -9.88 -13.28
CA GLU A 239 -45.98 -8.66 -14.02
C GLU A 239 -44.56 -8.69 -14.59
N TYR A 240 -44.44 -8.31 -15.87
CA TYR A 240 -43.19 -8.26 -16.59
C TYR A 240 -42.48 -6.92 -16.38
N THR A 241 -41.80 -6.82 -15.24
CA THR A 241 -41.13 -5.59 -14.77
C THR A 241 -39.64 -5.81 -14.50
N ALA A 242 -38.88 -4.71 -14.48
CA ALA A 242 -37.46 -4.75 -14.20
C ALA A 242 -37.18 -5.02 -12.71
N VAL A 243 -37.02 -6.29 -12.35
CA VAL A 243 -36.55 -6.69 -11.02
C VAL A 243 -35.07 -6.28 -10.89
N GLY A 244 -34.71 -5.51 -9.86
CA GLY A 244 -33.32 -5.08 -9.66
C GLY A 244 -33.05 -3.59 -9.80
N LYS A 245 -33.93 -2.81 -10.44
CA LYS A 245 -33.70 -1.36 -10.64
C LYS A 245 -33.79 -0.57 -9.34
N ASP A 246 -34.75 -0.92 -8.48
CA ASP A 246 -35.05 -0.23 -7.21
C ASP A 246 -35.10 -1.20 -6.02
N ASN A 247 -34.30 -2.28 -6.03
CA ASN A 247 -34.36 -3.30 -4.98
C ASN A 247 -34.05 -2.79 -3.56
N PHE A 248 -33.41 -1.63 -3.43
CA PHE A 248 -33.20 -0.98 -2.13
C PHE A 248 -34.44 -0.25 -1.59
N ASN A 249 -35.32 0.25 -2.47
CA ASN A 249 -36.56 0.93 -2.07
C ASN A 249 -37.80 0.02 -2.12
N ASN A 250 -37.72 -1.09 -2.86
CA ASN A 250 -38.85 -2.00 -3.11
C ASN A 250 -38.70 -3.37 -2.40
N SER A 251 -37.75 -3.49 -1.47
CA SER A 251 -37.63 -4.68 -0.62
C SER A 251 -38.74 -4.67 0.43
N PRO A 252 -39.48 -5.78 0.65
CA PRO A 252 -40.41 -5.90 1.77
C PRO A 252 -39.69 -5.88 3.14
N LEU A 253 -38.36 -5.94 3.16
CA LEU A 253 -37.54 -5.73 4.34
C LEU A 253 -37.16 -4.25 4.43
N ASN A 254 -38.07 -3.47 5.01
CA ASN A 254 -37.82 -2.11 5.46
C ASN A 254 -36.74 -2.17 6.56
N PHE A 255 -35.50 -1.79 6.24
CA PHE A 255 -34.50 -1.51 7.26
C PHE A 255 -34.54 0.00 7.53
N SER A 256 -35.45 0.38 8.43
CA SER A 256 -35.45 1.67 9.13
C SER A 256 -34.31 1.75 10.13
#